data_AF-A0A2X0KIS0-F1
#
_entry.id   AF-A0A2X0KIS0-F1
#
_cell.length_a   1.000
_cell.length_b   1.000
_cell.length_c   1.000
_cell.angle_alpha   90.00
_cell.angle_beta   90.00
_cell.angle_gamma   90.00
#
_symmetry.space_group_name_H-M   'P 1'
#
loop_
_entity.id
_entity.type
_entity.pdbx_description
1 polymer ?
#
loop_
_entity_poly.entity_id
_entity_poly.type
_entity_poly.pdbx_seq_one_letter_code
_entity_poly.pdbx_strand_id
1 'polypeptide(L)'
;MTCQAESSSMFPNGVVYEGIGTDEPQYFRGESGANDSIIPLADNLLEITRAHPKNELTSTLREFREYRPSAQRVYLEALERRASETGVFKFAQQNPESLALYILMVDQVREFRDRHWKFTKVSVEKEMAALYIIRYSDHAIATGGSPILRYLPQNLTTVLNCMADAFTLLPNSRGLTPTTAAKIEACRGRAERELEALKVELGELRGGVKGVDDKRVHTRGSVGCDGIG
;
A
#
# COMPACT_ATOMS: atom_id res chain seq x y z
N MET A 1 4.57 -24.21 -1.18
CA MET A 1 3.67 -23.14 -0.72
C MET A 1 3.08 -22.51 -1.97
N THR A 2 1.83 -22.85 -2.24
CA THR A 2 1.08 -22.40 -3.41
C THR A 2 0.57 -20.99 -3.18
N CYS A 3 1.15 -20.02 -3.88
CA CYS A 3 0.57 -18.69 -4.03
C CYS A 3 -0.76 -18.90 -4.80
N GLN A 4 -1.90 -18.89 -4.11
CA GLN A 4 -3.20 -18.96 -4.77
C GLN A 4 -3.47 -17.60 -5.44
N ALA A 5 -2.93 -17.40 -6.63
CA ALA A 5 -3.32 -16.27 -7.46
C ALA A 5 -4.73 -16.55 -8.02
N GLU A 6 -5.69 -15.68 -7.67
CA GLU A 6 -7.04 -15.74 -8.21
C GLU A 6 -7.02 -15.70 -9.75
N SER A 7 -7.91 -16.47 -10.36
CA SER A 7 -8.14 -16.56 -11.80
C SER A 7 -8.25 -15.17 -12.43
N SER A 8 -7.36 -14.85 -13.37
CA SER A 8 -7.59 -13.69 -14.25
C SER A 8 -8.72 -14.02 -15.24
N SER A 9 -9.53 -13.04 -15.62
CA SER A 9 -10.60 -13.22 -16.62
C SER A 9 -10.10 -13.74 -17.97
N MET A 10 -8.85 -13.40 -18.31
CA MET A 10 -8.19 -13.85 -19.54
C MET A 10 -7.69 -15.31 -19.45
N PHE A 11 -7.29 -15.77 -18.27
CA PHE A 11 -6.81 -17.13 -18.01
C PHE A 11 -7.52 -17.75 -16.81
N PRO A 12 -8.83 -18.08 -16.94
CA PRO A 12 -9.63 -18.57 -15.81
C PRO A 12 -9.14 -19.93 -15.29
N ASN A 13 -8.53 -20.72 -16.16
CA ASN A 13 -8.02 -22.06 -15.86
C ASN A 13 -6.50 -22.08 -15.63
N GLY A 14 -5.87 -20.92 -15.41
CA GLY A 14 -4.41 -20.83 -15.29
C GLY A 14 -3.68 -20.98 -16.62
N VAL A 15 -2.36 -21.09 -16.55
CA VAL A 15 -1.45 -21.24 -17.70
C VAL A 15 -0.67 -22.54 -17.56
N VAL A 16 -0.68 -23.37 -18.60
CA VAL A 16 0.14 -24.59 -18.66
C VAL A 16 1.48 -24.24 -19.32
N TYR A 17 2.57 -24.61 -18.66
CA TYR A 17 3.93 -24.39 -19.15
C TYR A 17 4.48 -25.69 -19.74
N GLU A 18 4.56 -25.79 -21.06
CA GLU A 18 5.07 -27.00 -21.71
C GLU A 18 6.56 -27.22 -21.38
N GLY A 19 6.94 -28.47 -21.07
CA GLY A 19 8.34 -28.87 -20.89
C GLY A 19 8.93 -28.66 -19.49
N ILE A 20 8.14 -28.27 -18.48
CA ILE A 20 8.62 -28.10 -17.08
C ILE A 20 8.36 -29.31 -16.17
N GLY A 21 7.89 -30.44 -16.71
CA GLY A 21 7.69 -31.69 -15.96
C GLY A 21 6.38 -31.79 -15.17
N THR A 22 5.46 -30.84 -15.36
CA THR A 22 4.06 -30.93 -14.90
C THR A 22 3.14 -30.31 -15.95
N ASP A 23 2.00 -30.95 -16.18
CA ASP A 23 0.92 -30.43 -17.04
C ASP A 23 -0.17 -29.71 -16.23
N GLU A 24 0.05 -29.53 -14.92
CA GLU A 24 -0.89 -28.83 -14.05
C GLU A 24 -0.90 -27.32 -14.33
N PRO A 25 -2.08 -26.70 -14.55
CA PRO A 25 -2.17 -25.26 -14.76
C PRO A 25 -1.64 -24.46 -13.57
N GLN A 26 -0.77 -23.50 -13.86
CA GLN A 26 -0.17 -22.60 -12.87
C GLN A 26 -0.88 -21.26 -12.86
N TYR A 27 -0.92 -20.62 -11.69
CA TYR A 27 -1.55 -19.32 -11.49
C TYR A 27 -0.49 -18.33 -11.01
N PHE A 28 -0.19 -17.34 -11.85
CA PHE A 28 0.75 -16.27 -11.52
C PHE A 28 0.07 -14.92 -11.65
N ARG A 29 0.36 -14.00 -10.72
CA ARG A 29 -0.07 -12.61 -10.84
C ARG A 29 0.76 -11.91 -11.91
N GLY A 30 0.12 -10.97 -12.61
CA GLY A 30 0.84 -10.04 -13.47
C GLY A 30 1.71 -9.08 -12.65
N GLU A 31 2.60 -8.38 -13.34
CA GLU A 31 3.50 -7.41 -12.72
C GLU A 31 2.72 -6.23 -12.12
N SER A 32 3.20 -5.73 -10.99
CA SER A 32 2.66 -4.56 -10.32
C SER A 32 3.80 -3.77 -9.72
N GLY A 33 3.65 -2.45 -9.64
CA GLY A 33 4.56 -1.59 -8.89
C GLY A 33 4.80 -2.06 -7.44
N ALA A 34 3.90 -2.84 -6.84
CA ALA A 34 4.10 -3.47 -5.54
C ALA A 34 5.29 -4.45 -5.48
N ASN A 35 5.84 -4.87 -6.62
CA ASN A 35 7.04 -5.70 -6.72
C ASN A 35 8.33 -4.91 -6.45
N ASP A 36 8.28 -3.57 -6.38
CA ASP A 36 9.43 -2.75 -6.02
C ASP A 36 9.93 -3.02 -4.59
N SER A 37 11.20 -2.68 -4.32
CA SER A 37 11.83 -2.83 -3.00
C SER A 37 12.08 -1.49 -2.30
N ILE A 38 11.86 -0.36 -2.96
CA ILE A 38 12.22 0.97 -2.43
C ILE A 38 11.24 1.39 -1.34
N ILE A 39 9.94 1.33 -1.61
CA ILE A 39 8.92 1.72 -0.63
C ILE A 39 8.87 0.72 0.55
N PRO A 40 8.90 -0.61 0.33
CA PRO A 40 9.00 -1.57 1.43
C PRO A 40 10.25 -1.38 2.31
N LEU A 41 11.38 -0.98 1.72
CA LEU A 41 12.59 -0.68 2.48
C LEU A 41 12.37 0.51 3.42
N ALA A 42 11.83 1.61 2.89
CA ALA A 42 11.55 2.80 3.69
C ALA A 42 10.50 2.52 4.78
N ASP A 43 9.43 1.79 4.44
CA ASP A 43 8.37 1.43 5.39
C ASP A 43 8.88 0.55 6.53
N ASN A 44 9.75 -0.42 6.21
CA ASN A 44 10.36 -1.30 7.20
C ASN A 44 11.34 -0.52 8.09
N LEU A 45 12.22 0.31 7.51
CA LEU A 45 13.22 1.08 8.25
C LEU A 45 12.58 2.13 9.18
N LEU A 46 11.59 2.86 8.67
CA LEU A 46 10.86 3.88 9.43
C LEU A 46 9.76 3.26 10.29
N GLU A 47 9.65 1.92 10.29
CA GLU A 47 8.64 1.17 11.05
C GLU A 47 7.19 1.65 10.77
N ILE A 48 6.91 2.13 9.55
CA ILE A 48 5.57 2.46 9.07
C ILE A 48 4.74 1.18 8.95
N THR A 49 5.39 0.04 8.71
CA THR A 49 4.70 -1.25 8.56
C THR A 49 3.86 -1.65 9.77
N ARG A 50 4.21 -1.18 10.97
CA ARG A 50 3.44 -1.43 12.20
C ARG A 50 2.06 -0.76 12.18
N ALA A 51 1.93 0.34 11.44
CA ALA A 51 0.72 1.15 11.36
C ALA A 51 -0.24 0.64 10.27
N HIS A 52 0.18 -0.33 9.45
CA HIS A 52 -0.74 -0.95 8.50
C HIS A 52 -1.83 -1.73 9.23
N PRO A 53 -3.11 -1.57 8.84
CA PRO A 53 -4.20 -2.34 9.41
C PRO A 53 -4.01 -3.83 9.10
N LYS A 54 -4.37 -4.70 10.04
CA LYS A 54 -4.40 -6.15 9.80
C LYS A 54 -5.67 -6.51 9.02
N ASN A 55 -5.61 -6.42 7.70
CA ASN A 55 -6.71 -6.76 6.80
C ASN A 55 -6.19 -7.46 5.53
N GLU A 56 -7.13 -7.92 4.69
CA GLU A 56 -6.82 -8.65 3.44
C GLU A 56 -5.94 -7.86 2.46
N LEU A 57 -5.98 -6.53 2.47
CA LEU A 57 -5.12 -5.71 1.61
C LEU A 57 -3.66 -5.80 2.04
N THR A 58 -3.43 -5.84 3.35
CA THR A 58 -2.08 -5.96 3.92
C THR A 58 -1.54 -7.38 3.79
N SER A 59 -2.38 -8.42 3.81
CA SER A 59 -1.93 -9.78 3.47
C SER A 59 -1.57 -9.89 1.99
N THR A 60 -2.40 -9.34 1.09
CA THR A 60 -2.11 -9.29 -0.35
C THR A 60 -0.77 -8.59 -0.63
N LEU A 61 -0.43 -7.54 0.13
CA LEU A 61 0.87 -6.89 0.03
C LEU A 61 2.06 -7.75 0.45
N ARG A 62 1.85 -8.58 1.47
CA ARG A 62 2.87 -9.53 1.94
C ARG A 62 3.08 -10.62 0.89
N GLU A 63 2.03 -11.04 0.18
CA GLU A 63 2.12 -12.00 -0.92
C GLU A 63 2.91 -11.44 -2.11
N PHE A 64 2.74 -10.16 -2.47
CA PHE A 64 3.59 -9.54 -3.51
C PHE A 64 5.09 -9.60 -3.20
N ARG A 65 5.47 -9.78 -1.93
CA ARG A 65 6.88 -9.95 -1.58
C ARG A 65 7.48 -11.20 -2.20
N GLU A 66 6.69 -12.26 -2.43
CA GLU A 66 7.17 -13.53 -3.00
C GLU A 66 7.71 -13.37 -4.43
N TYR A 67 7.23 -12.36 -5.17
CA TYR A 67 7.65 -12.06 -6.54
C TYR A 67 9.01 -11.35 -6.60
N ARG A 68 9.64 -11.01 -5.46
CA ARG A 68 10.96 -10.37 -5.42
C ARG A 68 12.10 -11.40 -5.42
N PRO A 69 13.28 -11.06 -5.98
CA PRO A 69 14.46 -11.89 -5.87
C PRO A 69 14.76 -12.27 -4.41
N SER A 70 15.19 -13.52 -4.18
CA SER A 70 15.39 -14.09 -2.83
C SER A 70 16.27 -13.21 -1.94
N ALA A 71 17.38 -12.69 -2.47
CA ALA A 71 18.29 -11.80 -1.74
C ALA A 71 17.59 -10.53 -1.23
N GLN A 72 16.68 -9.95 -2.02
CA GLN A 72 15.93 -8.76 -1.62
C GLN A 72 14.90 -9.09 -0.54
N ARG A 73 14.22 -10.26 -0.64
CA ARG A 73 13.27 -10.72 0.38
C ARG A 73 13.94 -10.88 1.74
N VAL A 74 15.05 -11.63 1.78
CA VAL A 74 15.83 -11.86 3.00
C VAL A 74 16.32 -10.54 3.60
N TYR A 75 16.80 -9.62 2.76
CA TYR A 75 17.24 -8.30 3.22
C TYR A 75 16.11 -7.49 3.85
N LEU A 76 14.96 -7.39 3.18
CA LEU A 76 13.81 -6.61 3.68
C LEU A 76 13.25 -7.18 4.98
N GLU A 77 13.18 -8.50 5.12
CA GLU A 77 12.77 -9.17 6.36
C GLU A 77 13.75 -8.91 7.50
N ALA A 78 15.06 -9.02 7.23
CA ALA A 78 16.09 -8.71 8.22
C ALA A 78 16.06 -7.23 8.65
N LEU A 79 15.81 -6.31 7.71
CA LEU A 79 15.67 -4.89 7.97
C LEU A 79 14.46 -4.59 8.85
N GLU A 80 13.28 -5.15 8.51
CA GLU A 80 12.05 -4.97 9.29
C GLU A 80 12.22 -5.43 10.74
N ARG A 81 12.84 -6.59 10.92
CA ARG A 81 13.15 -7.14 12.25
C ARG A 81 14.11 -6.23 13.01
N ARG A 82 15.24 -5.84 12.41
CA ARG A 82 16.25 -5.00 13.07
C ARG A 82 15.74 -3.61 13.41
N ALA A 83 14.95 -2.99 12.52
CA ALA A 83 14.33 -1.69 12.77
C ALA A 83 13.37 -1.76 13.97
N SER A 84 12.57 -2.82 14.05
CA SER A 84 11.65 -3.08 15.17
C SER A 84 12.39 -3.35 16.49
N GLU A 85 13.46 -4.16 16.46
CA GLU A 85 14.30 -4.46 17.64
C GLU A 85 15.01 -3.20 18.16
N THR A 86 15.51 -2.36 17.25
CA THR A 86 16.17 -1.10 17.59
C THR A 86 15.18 -0.05 18.07
N GLY A 87 13.94 -0.10 17.56
CA GLY A 87 12.92 0.92 17.78
C GLY A 87 13.34 2.27 17.20
N VAL A 88 13.62 2.32 15.90
CA VAL A 88 14.01 3.54 15.15
C VAL A 88 13.15 4.75 15.48
N PHE A 89 11.82 4.61 15.53
CA PHE A 89 10.93 5.72 15.88
C PHE A 89 11.11 6.14 17.34
N LYS A 90 11.18 5.16 18.26
CA LYS A 90 11.43 5.42 19.69
C LYS A 90 12.78 6.08 19.92
N PHE A 91 13.79 5.70 19.14
CA PHE A 91 15.10 6.35 19.15
C PHE A 91 15.01 7.80 18.65
N ALA A 92 14.31 8.04 17.55
CA ALA A 92 14.12 9.39 17.01
C ALA A 92 13.42 10.34 18.00
N GLN A 93 12.50 9.83 18.82
CA GLN A 93 11.80 10.61 19.85
C GLN A 93 12.71 11.18 20.95
N GLN A 94 13.93 10.66 21.11
CA GLN A 94 14.83 11.09 22.19
C GLN A 94 15.38 12.51 21.99
N ASN A 95 15.31 13.04 20.77
CA ASN A 95 15.83 14.36 20.44
C ASN A 95 14.92 15.06 19.41
N PRO A 96 14.55 16.34 19.60
CA PRO A 96 13.69 17.07 18.66
C PRO A 96 14.21 17.09 17.22
N GLU A 97 15.51 17.26 17.01
CA GLU A 97 16.13 17.27 15.68
C GLU A 97 16.07 15.87 15.05
N SER A 98 16.30 14.81 15.83
CA SER A 98 16.15 13.43 15.34
C SER A 98 14.70 13.11 14.95
N LEU A 99 13.73 13.53 15.76
CA LEU A 99 12.31 13.37 15.45
C LEU A 99 11.91 14.19 14.21
N ALA A 100 12.45 15.40 14.05
CA ALA A 100 12.24 16.20 12.86
C ALA A 100 12.81 15.52 11.60
N LEU A 101 14.02 14.97 11.66
CA LEU A 101 14.60 14.22 10.55
C LEU A 101 13.79 12.96 10.22
N TYR A 102 13.30 12.25 11.23
CA TYR A 102 12.37 11.13 11.05
C TYR A 102 11.11 11.57 10.29
N ILE A 103 10.45 12.65 10.73
CA ILE A 103 9.27 13.21 10.05
C ILE A 103 9.57 13.54 8.59
N LEU A 104 10.72 14.17 8.31
CA LEU A 104 11.13 14.52 6.94
C LEU A 104 11.41 13.29 6.07
N MET A 105 11.90 12.19 6.64
CA MET A 105 12.04 10.92 5.91
C MET A 105 10.66 10.30 5.60
N VAL A 106 9.74 10.32 6.57
CA VAL A 106 8.35 9.87 6.34
C VAL A 106 7.65 10.75 5.30
N ASP A 107 7.96 12.06 5.25
CA ASP A 107 7.45 12.98 4.24
C ASP A 107 7.82 12.59 2.81
N GLN A 108 9.00 11.99 2.60
CA GLN A 108 9.41 11.50 1.28
C GLN A 108 8.60 10.28 0.84
N VAL A 109 8.28 9.37 1.77
CA VAL A 109 7.37 8.24 1.51
C VAL A 109 5.96 8.76 1.19
N ARG A 110 5.51 9.77 1.95
CA ARG A 110 4.24 10.47 1.72
C ARG A 110 4.17 11.11 0.34
N GLU A 111 5.20 11.86 -0.06
CA GLU A 111 5.28 12.51 -1.37
C GLU A 111 5.25 11.49 -2.52
N PHE A 112 5.92 10.35 -2.38
CA PHE A 112 5.84 9.27 -3.35
C PHE A 112 4.41 8.72 -3.46
N ARG A 113 3.78 8.37 -2.32
CA ARG A 113 2.43 7.79 -2.28
C ARG A 113 1.37 8.76 -2.77
N ASP A 114 1.50 10.05 -2.45
CA ASP A 114 0.62 11.11 -2.93
C ASP A 114 0.74 11.28 -4.46
N ARG A 115 1.96 11.32 -5.01
CA ARG A 115 2.15 11.34 -6.47
C ARG A 115 1.60 10.09 -7.14
N HIS A 116 1.79 8.92 -6.55
CA HIS A 116 1.24 7.66 -7.09
C HIS A 116 -0.29 7.67 -7.10
N TRP A 117 -0.92 8.16 -6.02
CA TRP A 117 -2.36 8.35 -5.95
C TRP A 117 -2.83 9.39 -6.98
N LYS A 118 -2.14 10.53 -7.09
CA LYS A 118 -2.42 11.57 -8.08
C LYS A 118 -2.23 11.10 -9.50
N PHE A 119 -1.24 10.28 -9.84
CA PHE A 119 -1.14 9.72 -11.20
C PHE A 119 -2.29 8.79 -11.52
N THR A 120 -2.78 8.05 -10.52
CA THR A 120 -4.00 7.27 -10.64
C THR A 120 -5.23 8.18 -10.81
N LYS A 121 -5.18 9.42 -10.29
CA LYS A 121 -6.23 10.44 -10.40
C LYS A 121 -6.13 11.47 -11.53
N VAL A 122 -4.97 11.78 -12.11
CA VAL A 122 -4.90 12.88 -13.11
C VAL A 122 -5.57 12.43 -14.42
N SER A 123 -6.02 11.17 -14.48
CA SER A 123 -7.03 10.68 -15.42
C SER A 123 -8.51 11.00 -15.05
N VAL A 124 -8.85 11.64 -13.91
CA VAL A 124 -10.26 11.79 -13.41
C VAL A 124 -10.96 13.07 -13.82
N GLU A 125 -10.30 14.19 -14.16
CA GLU A 125 -11.05 15.43 -14.42
C GLU A 125 -11.90 15.39 -15.71
N LYS A 126 -11.93 14.25 -16.43
CA LYS A 126 -12.85 14.00 -17.55
C LYS A 126 -13.53 12.63 -17.50
N GLU A 127 -14.14 12.29 -16.37
CA GLU A 127 -14.95 11.08 -16.12
C GLU A 127 -14.15 9.85 -15.68
N MET A 128 -14.47 9.35 -14.47
CA MET A 128 -14.15 7.99 -14.01
C MET A 128 -12.66 7.60 -13.98
N ALA A 129 -11.84 8.07 -13.04
CA ALA A 129 -10.52 7.44 -12.83
C ALA A 129 -10.58 6.17 -11.99
N ALA A 130 -11.18 5.18 -12.60
CA ALA A 130 -10.64 3.84 -12.63
C ALA A 130 -9.87 3.59 -13.97
N LEU A 131 -9.72 4.61 -14.83
CA LEU A 131 -9.54 4.47 -16.28
C LEU A 131 -8.19 5.00 -16.83
N TYR A 132 -7.08 4.31 -16.56
CA TYR A 132 -6.05 4.11 -17.61
C TYR A 132 -6.03 2.64 -18.05
N ILE A 133 -6.14 1.73 -17.10
CA ILE A 133 -6.26 0.29 -17.34
C ILE A 133 -7.67 -0.06 -17.84
N ILE A 134 -8.72 0.46 -17.19
CA ILE A 134 -10.11 0.07 -17.46
C ILE A 134 -10.69 0.78 -18.71
N ARG A 135 -10.07 1.87 -19.19
CA ARG A 135 -10.59 2.63 -20.36
C ARG A 135 -10.33 1.91 -21.68
N TYR A 136 -9.34 1.04 -21.67
CA TYR A 136 -8.88 0.27 -22.82
C TYR A 136 -8.96 -1.24 -22.55
N SER A 137 -9.62 -1.66 -21.47
CA SER A 137 -9.78 -3.07 -21.09
C SER A 137 -11.13 -3.30 -20.43
N ASP A 138 -11.83 -4.36 -20.87
CA ASP A 138 -13.08 -4.84 -20.24
C ASP A 138 -12.86 -5.48 -18.85
N HIS A 139 -11.65 -5.35 -18.28
CA HIS A 139 -11.25 -5.97 -17.02
C HIS A 139 -10.88 -4.90 -16.00
N ALA A 140 -11.77 -4.72 -15.01
CA ALA A 140 -11.70 -3.68 -13.99
C ALA A 140 -10.64 -3.92 -12.89
N ILE A 141 -9.56 -4.62 -13.22
CA ILE A 141 -8.56 -5.16 -12.29
C ILE A 141 -7.18 -4.65 -12.72
N ALA A 142 -6.40 -4.09 -11.80
CA ALA A 142 -5.02 -3.67 -12.10
C ALA A 142 -4.17 -4.87 -12.54
N THR A 143 -3.07 -4.65 -13.26
CA THR A 143 -2.24 -5.73 -13.86
C THR A 143 -1.82 -6.84 -12.88
N GLY A 144 -1.70 -6.54 -11.58
CA GLY A 144 -1.39 -7.51 -10.52
C GLY A 144 -2.59 -8.13 -9.77
N GLY A 145 -3.84 -7.83 -10.16
CA GLY A 145 -5.04 -8.36 -9.48
C GLY A 145 -5.59 -7.47 -8.35
N SER A 146 -4.92 -6.38 -7.99
CA SER A 146 -5.24 -5.61 -6.77
C SER A 146 -6.36 -4.58 -6.98
N PRO A 147 -7.24 -4.37 -5.98
CA PRO A 147 -8.22 -3.29 -5.98
C PRO A 147 -7.53 -1.94 -5.71
N ILE A 148 -6.86 -1.40 -6.74
CA ILE A 148 -5.92 -0.27 -6.62
C ILE A 148 -6.55 0.99 -6.02
N LEU A 149 -7.84 1.21 -6.28
CA LEU A 149 -8.63 2.35 -5.76
C LEU A 149 -8.94 2.24 -4.27
N ARG A 150 -8.87 1.04 -3.68
CA ARG A 150 -8.92 0.86 -2.22
C ARG A 150 -7.51 0.90 -1.63
N TYR A 151 -6.55 0.38 -2.37
CA TYR A 151 -5.18 0.16 -1.93
C TYR A 151 -4.36 1.45 -1.79
N LEU A 152 -4.26 2.26 -2.84
CA LEU A 152 -3.43 3.46 -2.83
C LEU A 152 -3.86 4.49 -1.77
N PRO A 153 -5.15 4.86 -1.66
CA PRO A 153 -5.53 5.82 -0.63
C PRO A 153 -5.33 5.26 0.78
N GLN A 154 -5.53 3.94 1.02
CA GLN A 154 -5.25 3.34 2.33
C GLN A 154 -3.77 3.46 2.72
N ASN A 155 -2.84 3.27 1.77
CA ASN A 155 -1.41 3.47 2.02
C ASN A 155 -1.08 4.94 2.28
N LEU A 156 -1.67 5.85 1.52
CA LEU A 156 -1.46 7.28 1.75
C LEU A 156 -2.02 7.72 3.11
N THR A 157 -3.21 7.26 3.50
CA THR A 157 -3.77 7.48 4.84
C THR A 157 -2.85 6.94 5.93
N THR A 158 -2.28 5.74 5.75
CA THR A 158 -1.39 5.12 6.75
C THR A 158 -0.17 6.00 7.01
N VAL A 159 0.49 6.49 5.95
CA VAL A 159 1.69 7.34 6.13
C VAL A 159 1.34 8.72 6.70
N LEU A 160 0.20 9.31 6.28
CA LEU A 160 -0.27 10.58 6.82
C LEU A 160 -0.61 10.49 8.32
N ASN A 161 -1.21 9.37 8.76
CA ASN A 161 -1.45 9.12 10.17
C ASN A 161 -0.14 8.96 10.96
N CYS A 162 0.85 8.25 10.41
CA CYS A 162 2.18 8.15 11.04
C CYS A 162 2.83 9.53 11.22
N MET A 163 2.68 10.42 10.24
CA MET A 163 3.15 11.80 10.33
C MET A 163 2.39 12.58 11.39
N ALA A 164 1.06 12.47 11.43
CA ALA A 164 0.22 13.12 12.44
C ALA A 164 0.64 12.72 13.86
N ASP A 165 0.85 11.41 14.10
CA ASP A 165 1.32 10.90 15.39
C ASP A 165 2.69 11.48 15.76
N ALA A 166 3.65 11.48 14.83
CA ALA A 166 4.98 12.06 15.06
C ALA A 166 4.91 13.57 15.32
N PHE A 167 4.00 14.28 14.67
CA PHE A 167 3.74 15.70 14.87
C PHE A 167 3.13 16.03 16.23
N THR A 168 2.42 15.11 16.89
CA THR A 168 1.96 15.29 18.27
C THR A 168 3.14 15.33 19.25
N LEU A 169 4.20 14.59 18.95
CA LEU A 169 5.43 14.51 19.75
C LEU A 169 6.39 15.68 19.47
N LEU A 170 6.22 16.36 18.33
CA LEU A 170 6.93 17.58 17.96
C LEU A 170 5.91 18.72 17.70
N PRO A 171 5.26 19.26 18.75
CA PRO A 171 4.14 20.19 18.58
C PRO A 171 4.54 21.55 18.02
N ASN A 172 5.82 21.91 18.10
CA ASN A 172 6.36 23.16 17.57
C ASN A 172 7.83 22.97 17.18
N SER A 173 8.36 23.92 16.41
CA SER A 173 9.74 23.90 15.94
C SER A 173 10.78 24.41 16.96
N ARG A 174 10.47 24.46 18.26
CA ARG A 174 11.45 24.90 19.28
C ARG A 174 12.55 23.86 19.43
N GLY A 175 13.79 24.33 19.53
CA GLY A 175 14.97 23.48 19.67
C GLY A 175 15.49 22.89 18.35
N LEU A 176 14.85 23.22 17.21
CA LEU A 176 15.32 22.86 15.88
C LEU A 176 16.25 23.94 15.32
N THR A 177 17.12 23.54 14.39
CA THR A 177 17.84 24.53 13.57
C THR A 177 16.85 25.33 12.70
N PRO A 178 17.15 26.60 12.34
CA PRO A 178 16.24 27.41 11.51
C PRO A 178 15.86 26.73 10.19
N THR A 179 16.81 26.02 9.57
CA THR A 179 16.58 25.27 8.33
C THR A 179 15.64 24.08 8.55
N THR A 180 15.84 23.30 9.61
CA THR A 180 14.98 22.14 9.92
C THR A 180 13.59 22.60 10.33
N ALA A 181 13.48 23.65 11.14
CA ALA A 181 12.21 24.28 11.52
C ALA A 181 11.38 24.67 10.29
N ALA A 182 11.97 25.39 9.34
CA ALA A 182 11.26 25.80 8.12
C ALA A 182 10.75 24.60 7.31
N LYS A 183 11.55 23.53 7.22
CA LYS A 183 11.15 22.28 6.54
C LYS A 183 10.00 21.59 7.25
N ILE A 184 10.03 21.54 8.58
CA ILE A 184 8.99 20.92 9.42
C ILE A 184 7.67 21.66 9.30
N GLU A 185 7.66 22.98 9.39
CA GLU A 185 6.41 23.76 9.25
C GLU A 185 5.81 23.59 7.85
N ALA A 186 6.65 23.63 6.80
CA ALA A 186 6.19 23.38 5.44
C ALA A 186 5.65 21.94 5.25
N CYS A 187 6.30 20.96 5.86
CA CYS A 187 5.89 19.55 5.85
C CYS A 187 4.55 19.34 6.56
N ARG A 188 4.37 19.91 7.75
CA ARG A 188 3.12 19.83 8.52
C ARG A 188 1.94 20.37 7.74
N GLY A 189 2.07 21.59 7.22
CA GLY A 189 1.00 22.21 6.45
C GLY A 189 0.63 21.41 5.18
N ARG A 190 1.60 20.75 4.53
CA ARG A 190 1.31 19.86 3.39
C ARG A 190 0.56 18.61 3.84
N ALA A 191 1.05 17.92 4.86
CA ALA A 191 0.45 16.67 5.35
C ALA A 191 -1.00 16.87 5.81
N GLU A 192 -1.28 17.94 6.56
CA GLU A 192 -2.63 18.27 7.01
C GLU A 192 -3.59 18.52 5.84
N ARG A 193 -3.18 19.34 4.85
CA ARG A 193 -3.99 19.61 3.66
C ARG A 193 -4.25 18.34 2.84
N GLU A 194 -3.23 17.51 2.68
CA GLU A 194 -3.35 16.26 1.91
C GLU A 194 -4.24 15.23 2.63
N LEU A 195 -4.19 15.15 3.96
CA LEU A 195 -5.07 14.27 4.73
C LEU A 195 -6.53 14.71 4.61
N GLU A 196 -6.82 16.01 4.72
CA GLU A 196 -8.18 16.52 4.56
C GLU A 196 -8.69 16.35 3.13
N ALA A 197 -7.88 16.65 2.12
CA ALA A 197 -8.24 16.41 0.72
C ALA A 197 -8.55 14.92 0.47
N LEU A 198 -7.71 14.02 0.98
CA LEU A 198 -7.90 12.57 0.84
C LEU A 198 -9.19 12.08 1.53
N LYS A 199 -9.55 12.64 2.69
CA LYS A 199 -10.81 12.31 3.37
C LYS A 199 -12.03 12.71 2.55
N VAL A 200 -12.00 13.91 1.95
CA VAL A 200 -13.08 14.39 1.06
C VAL A 200 -13.22 13.45 -0.13
N GLU A 201 -12.12 13.15 -0.82
CA GLU A 201 -12.11 12.25 -1.99
C GLU A 201 -12.62 10.84 -1.65
N LEU A 202 -12.20 10.28 -0.51
CA LEU A 202 -12.68 8.99 -0.04
C LEU A 202 -14.19 9.03 0.30
N GLY A 203 -14.67 10.16 0.80
CA GLY A 203 -16.10 10.39 1.02
C GLY A 203 -16.89 10.39 -0.29
N GLU A 204 -16.41 11.09 -1.31
CA GLU A 204 -17.00 11.13 -2.64
C GLU A 204 -17.01 9.75 -3.31
N LEU A 205 -15.90 9.01 -3.22
CA LEU A 205 -15.81 7.63 -3.73
C LEU A 205 -16.82 6.70 -3.05
N ARG A 206 -17.05 6.85 -1.74
CA ARG A 206 -18.07 6.06 -1.02
C ARG A 206 -19.50 6.51 -1.35
N GLY A 207 -19.71 7.80 -1.58
CA GLY A 207 -21.01 8.38 -1.95
C GLY A 207 -21.44 8.08 -3.39
N GLY A 208 -20.49 7.96 -4.32
CA GLY A 208 -20.71 7.62 -5.72
C GLY A 208 -21.03 6.14 -5.98
N VAL A 209 -20.75 5.26 -5.02
CA VAL A 209 -21.09 3.82 -5.07
C VAL A 209 -22.46 3.57 -4.43
N LYS A 210 -23.48 4.31 -4.88
CA LYS A 210 -24.89 3.88 -4.74
C LYS A 210 -25.36 3.41 -6.12
N GLY A 211 -25.27 2.11 -6.38
CA GLY A 211 -25.83 1.53 -7.60
C GLY A 211 -25.11 0.33 -8.22
N VAL A 212 -24.02 -0.19 -7.63
CA VAL A 212 -23.49 -1.50 -8.04
C VAL A 212 -24.04 -2.53 -7.06
N ASP A 213 -25.06 -3.25 -7.53
CA ASP A 213 -25.75 -4.32 -6.80
C ASP A 213 -24.72 -5.33 -6.26
N ASP A 214 -24.69 -5.48 -4.93
CA ASP A 214 -23.90 -6.46 -4.17
C ASP A 214 -24.50 -7.87 -4.34
N LYS A 215 -24.70 -8.28 -5.60
CA LYS A 215 -25.36 -9.53 -5.99
C LYS A 215 -24.52 -10.41 -6.91
N ARG A 216 -23.21 -10.42 -6.69
CA ARG A 216 -22.38 -11.57 -7.05
C ARG A 216 -21.57 -12.09 -5.85
N VAL A 217 -22.18 -12.04 -4.67
CA VAL A 217 -21.86 -13.03 -3.64
C VAL A 217 -22.58 -14.30 -4.07
N HIS A 218 -21.84 -15.25 -4.64
CA HIS A 218 -22.34 -16.59 -4.93
C HIS A 218 -22.90 -17.22 -3.65
N THR A 219 -24.22 -17.27 -3.53
CA THR A 219 -24.89 -18.18 -2.61
C THR A 219 -25.56 -19.33 -3.35
N ARG A 220 -25.24 -20.54 -2.84
CA ARG A 220 -25.84 -21.89 -2.97
C ARG A 220 -24.98 -22.83 -3.79
N GLY A 221 -24.52 -23.98 -3.26
CA GLY A 221 -24.68 -24.69 -1.97
C GLY A 221 -23.83 -25.97 -2.11
N SER A 222 -23.61 -26.86 -1.15
CA SER A 222 -24.02 -27.07 0.22
C SER A 222 -23.09 -28.19 0.73
N VAL A 223 -22.53 -27.99 1.91
CA VAL A 223 -22.14 -28.96 2.96
C VAL A 223 -21.86 -30.42 2.57
N GLY A 224 -20.66 -30.84 2.95
CA GLY A 224 -20.21 -32.21 3.20
C GLY A 224 -18.69 -32.23 2.96
N CYS A 225 -17.81 -32.61 3.86
CA CYS A 225 -17.91 -33.17 5.20
C CYS A 225 -16.45 -33.16 5.71
N ASP A 226 -16.29 -33.10 7.02
CA ASP A 226 -15.16 -33.66 7.80
C ASP A 226 -13.82 -32.90 7.80
N GLY A 227 -13.34 -32.64 9.01
CA GLY A 227 -12.12 -31.91 9.28
C GLY A 227 -10.83 -32.72 9.14
N ILE A 228 -9.76 -32.08 9.62
CA ILE A 228 -8.34 -32.46 9.57
C ILE A 228 -7.67 -32.12 8.24
N GLY A 229 -6.71 -31.18 8.32
CA GLY A 229 -5.83 -30.78 7.23
C GLY A 229 -5.30 -29.37 7.43
#